data_AF-A0A843EWQ6-F1
#
_entry.id   AF-A0A843EWQ6-F1
#
_cell.length_a   1.000
_cell.length_b   1.000
_cell.length_c   1.000
_cell.angle_alpha   90.00
_cell.angle_beta   90.00
_cell.angle_gamma   90.00
#
_symmetry.space_group_name_H-M   'P 1'
#
loop_
_entity.id
_entity.type
_entity.pdbx_description
1 polymer ?
#
loop_
_entity_poly.entity_id
_entity_poly.type
_entity_poly.pdbx_seq_one_letter_code
_entity_poly.pdbx_strand_id
1 'polypeptide(L)' 'MVYFELLRRGYEITIGCVGDYEIDFVYKKMGERIYVQVTRELSHEDTIEMEFRPLLRVKDNYPICDINR' A
#
# COMPACT_ATOMS: atom_id res chain seq x y z
N MET A 1 -14.60 1.02 -2.64
CA MET A 1 -14.32 0.87 -4.09
C MET A 1 -13.12 1.73 -4.47
N VAL A 2 -11.92 1.41 -3.97
CA VAL A 2 -10.71 2.26 -4.11
C VAL A 2 -9.95 1.97 -5.41
N TYR A 3 -9.74 0.68 -5.73
CA TYR A 3 -9.04 0.23 -6.93
C TYR A 3 -9.61 0.81 -8.24
N PHE A 4 -10.94 0.71 -8.44
CA PHE A 4 -11.57 1.21 -9.67
C PHE A 4 -11.47 2.72 -9.84
N GLU A 5 -11.47 3.49 -8.75
CA GLU A 5 -11.32 4.94 -8.83
C GLU A 5 -9.90 5.34 -9.25
N LEU A 6 -8.88 4.60 -8.79
CA LEU A 6 -7.50 4.81 -9.21
C LEU A 6 -7.31 4.42 -10.69
N LEU A 7 -7.89 3.31 -11.14
CA LEU A 7 -7.87 2.90 -12.55
C LEU A 7 -8.55 3.93 -13.46
N ARG A 8 -9.73 4.43 -13.05
CA ARG A 8 -10.49 5.43 -13.82
C ARG A 8 -9.72 6.73 -13.99
N ARG A 9 -8.84 7.06 -13.04
CA ARG A 9 -7.94 8.23 -13.11
C ARG A 9 -6.70 8.00 -13.98
N GLY A 10 -6.56 6.81 -14.58
CA GLY A 10 -5.45 6.47 -15.48
C GLY A 10 -4.15 6.12 -14.76
N TYR A 11 -4.21 5.79 -13.47
CA TYR A 11 -3.00 5.36 -12.75
C TYR A 11 -2.67 3.90 -13.07
N GLU A 12 -1.39 3.64 -13.30
CA GLU A 12 -0.84 2.29 -13.26
C GLU A 12 -0.68 1.90 -11.79
N ILE A 13 -1.45 0.88 -11.36
CA ILE A 13 -1.51 0.43 -9.98
C ILE A 13 -0.76 -0.90 -9.88
N THR A 14 0.08 -1.00 -8.85
CA THR A 14 0.84 -2.20 -8.48
C THR A 14 0.62 -2.51 -7.01
N ILE A 15 0.95 -3.73 -6.59
CA ILE A 15 0.99 -4.11 -5.18
C ILE A 15 2.39 -3.82 -4.65
N GLY A 16 2.47 -3.20 -3.46
CA GLY A 16 3.73 -2.83 -2.80
C GLY A 16 4.14 -3.82 -1.73
N CYS A 17 5.43 -3.80 -1.38
CA CYS A 17 5.99 -4.70 -0.37
C CYS A 17 7.06 -4.00 0.47
N VAL A 18 7.04 -4.23 1.78
CA VAL A 18 8.03 -3.73 2.72
C VAL A 18 8.35 -4.80 3.75
N GLY A 19 9.48 -5.48 3.59
CA GLY A 19 9.80 -6.65 4.41
C GLY A 19 8.78 -7.76 4.16
N ASP A 20 8.13 -8.23 5.21
CA ASP A 20 7.06 -9.24 5.14
C ASP A 20 5.64 -8.65 5.02
N TYR A 21 5.54 -7.34 4.76
CA TYR A 21 4.27 -6.63 4.73
C TYR A 21 3.88 -6.20 3.31
N GLU A 22 2.67 -6.54 2.92
CA GLU A 22 2.06 -6.09 1.66
C GLU A 22 1.42 -4.72 1.83
N ILE A 23 1.50 -3.89 0.79
CA ILE A 23 0.78 -2.61 0.66
C ILE A 23 -0.23 -2.76 -0.48
N ASP A 24 -1.51 -2.54 -0.18
CA ASP A 24 -2.61 -2.84 -1.09
C ASP A 24 -2.47 -2.18 -2.47
N PHE A 25 -2.11 -0.88 -2.51
CA PHE A 25 -1.96 -0.15 -3.76
C PHE A 25 -0.75 0.78 -3.75
N VAL A 26 0.04 0.70 -4.82
CA VAL A 26 1.15 1.60 -5.12
C VAL A 26 0.98 2.13 -6.54
N TYR A 27 1.02 3.45 -6.69
CA TYR A 27 0.95 4.11 -8.00
C TYR A 27 1.85 5.35 -8.04
N LYS A 28 2.13 5.86 -9.25
CA LYS A 28 2.87 7.10 -9.45
C LYS A 28 1.93 8.24 -9.80
N LYS A 29 2.15 9.41 -9.19
CA LYS A 29 1.46 10.66 -9.49
C LYS A 29 2.47 11.79 -9.53
N MET A 30 2.56 12.50 -10.65
CA MET A 30 3.48 13.65 -10.82
C MET A 30 4.95 13.31 -10.52
N GLY A 31 5.39 12.09 -10.81
CA GLY A 31 6.75 11.62 -10.52
C GLY A 31 6.97 11.12 -9.10
N GLU A 32 6.02 11.37 -8.19
CA GLU A 32 6.04 10.87 -6.82
C GLU A 32 5.33 9.53 -6.73
N ARG A 33 5.83 8.64 -5.86
CA ARG A 33 5.20 7.36 -5.57
C ARG A 33 4.26 7.52 -4.39
N ILE A 34 3.04 7.00 -4.54
CA ILE A 34 2.01 7.03 -3.52
C ILE A 34 1.72 5.58 -3.10
N TYR A 35 1.74 5.36 -1.78
CA TYR A 35 1.42 4.10 -1.13
C TYR A 35 0.07 4.24 -0.42
N VAL A 36 -0.85 3.32 -0.66
CA VAL A 36 -2.21 3.34 -0.10
C VAL A 36 -2.50 1.99 0.52
N GLN A 37 -2.81 2.02 1.82
CA GLN A 37 -3.37 0.89 2.57
C GLN A 37 -4.88 1.07 2.69
N VAL A 38 -5.66 0.02 2.42
CA VAL A 38 -7.11 0.01 2.55
C VAL A 38 -7.53 -0.84 3.74
N THR A 39 -7.98 -0.17 4.79
CA THR A 39 -8.63 -0.81 5.94
C THR A 39 -10.14 -0.86 5.79
N ARG A 40 -10.77 -1.88 6.38
CA ARG A 40 -12.22 -2.01 6.46
C ARG A 40 -12.81 -1.42 7.74
N GLU A 41 -12.09 -1.47 8.86
CA GLU A 41 -12.56 -0.99 10.16
C GLU A 41 -11.40 -0.47 11.03
N LEU A 42 -11.42 0.83 11.30
CA LEU A 42 -10.53 1.48 12.28
C LEU A 42 -11.12 1.40 13.71
N SER A 43 -11.77 0.29 14.04
CA SER A 43 -12.63 0.19 15.24
C SER A 43 -11.87 -0.03 16.55
N HIS A 44 -10.58 -0.41 16.50
CA HIS A 44 -9.72 -0.62 17.66
C HIS A 44 -8.32 -0.03 17.45
N GLU A 45 -7.79 0.67 18.45
CA GLU A 45 -6.46 1.30 18.42
C GLU A 45 -5.32 0.31 18.11
N ASP A 46 -5.43 -0.94 18.58
CA ASP A 46 -4.47 -2.00 18.28
C ASP A 46 -4.46 -2.39 16.79
N THR A 47 -5.61 -2.32 16.12
CA THR A 47 -5.75 -2.60 14.68
C THR A 47 -5.10 -1.48 13.87
N ILE A 48 -5.24 -0.23 14.32
CA ILE A 48 -4.66 0.94 13.68
C ILE A 48 -3.14 0.79 13.60
N GLU A 49 -2.46 0.54 14.72
CA GLU A 49 -1.00 0.42 14.70
C GLU A 49 -0.50 -0.68 13.74
N MET A 50 -1.21 -1.81 13.67
CA MET A 50 -0.84 -2.91 12.76
C MET A 50 -1.04 -2.55 11.29
N GLU A 51 -2.10 -1.80 10.96
CA GLU A 51 -2.38 -1.38 9.58
C GLU A 51 -1.44 -0.28 9.09
N PHE A 52 -0.93 0.58 9.99
CA PHE A 52 0.02 1.63 9.63
C PHE A 52 1.48 1.13 9.62
N ARG A 53 1.81 0.00 10.27
CA ARG A 53 3.16 -0.58 10.29
C ARG A 53 3.82 -0.76 8.91
N PRO A 54 3.12 -1.24 7.85
CA PRO A 54 3.69 -1.33 6.51
C PRO A 54 4.12 0.04 5.97
N LEU A 55 3.26 1.04 6.10
CA LEU A 55 3.49 2.40 5.61
C LEU A 55 4.64 3.09 6.36
N LEU A 56 4.72 2.94 7.68
CA LEU A 56 5.78 3.52 8.51
C LEU A 56 7.16 2.91 8.22
N ARG A 57 7.21 1.71 7.63
CA ARG A 57 8.46 1.02 7.28
C ARG A 57 8.96 1.31 5.88
N VAL A 58 8.18 2.01 5.06
CA VAL A 58 8.61 2.42 3.71
C VAL A 58 9.83 3.33 3.84
N LYS A 59 11.01 2.79 3.52
CA LYS A 59 12.23 3.54 3.23
C LYS A 59 12.48 3.35 1.74
N ASP A 60 12.37 4.41 0.94
CA ASP A 60 12.42 4.30 -0.52
C ASP A 60 13.72 3.64 -1.02
N ASN A 61 13.65 2.32 -1.31
CA ASN A 61 14.46 1.55 -2.27
C ASN A 61 13.89 0.11 -2.41
N TYR A 62 12.96 0.00 -3.36
CA TYR A 62 11.93 -1.04 -3.57
C TYR A 62 12.43 -2.50 -3.75
N PRO A 63 12.09 -3.46 -2.86
CA PRO A 63 12.15 -4.90 -3.14
C PRO A 63 10.82 -5.44 -3.72
N ILE A 64 10.90 -6.51 -4.52
CA ILE A 64 9.75 -7.27 -5.05
C ILE A 64 9.35 -8.33 -4.00
N CYS A 65 8.06 -8.41 -3.68
CA CYS A 65 7.53 -9.39 -2.72
C CYS A 65 7.62 -10.82 -3.28
N ASP A 66 8.05 -11.77 -2.44
CA ASP A 66 7.85 -13.19 -2.69
C ASP A 66 6.51 -13.61 -2.07
N ILE A 67 5.46 -13.59 -2.89
CA ILE A 67 4.07 -13.91 -2.55
C ILE A 67 3.83 -15.41 -2.30
N ASN A 68 4.87 -16.25 -2.28
CA ASN A 68 4.74 -17.71 -2.15
C ASN A 68 5.20 -18.29 -0.80
N ARG A 69 5.12 -17.53 0.30
CA ARG A 69 5.45 -18.05 1.65
C ARG A 69 4.25 -18.29 2.53
#